data_AF-A0A072V6R0-F1
#
_entry.id   AF-A0A072V6R0-F1
#
_cell.length_a   1.000
_cell.length_b   1.000
_cell.length_c   1.000
_cell.angle_alpha   90.00
_cell.angle_beta   90.00
_cell.angle_gamma   90.00
#
_symmetry.space_group_name_H-M   'P 1'
#
loop_
_entity.id
_entity.type
_entity.pdbx_description
1 polymer ?
#
loop_
_entity_poly.entity_id
_entity_poly.type
_entity_poly.pdbx_seq_one_letter_code
_entity_poly.pdbx_strand_id
1 'polypeptide(L)'
;MNFTCKNVLFTITLVSFLLIGNATAESHDIHVVHHDLKPDLLNFCKKTSNPTLCEQTVQPHFLKSVLDPIVALGFEVDATLVQAQKALVVIGELLKKPGISKSFKDSLDICNDQYGMILDSIKLTKEAITKRWFHEARSQFSAVISYHSACKDSFEGIEKEYSLLAHDSDALFQLGGNCLDTIADLENSEAPKNEVPMTPSPPSLFSNVIGTLP
;
A
#
# COMPACT_ATOMS: atom_id res chain seq x y z
N MET A 1 52.95 -48.34 16.97
CA MET A 1 53.90 -48.00 18.06
C MET A 1 54.66 -46.75 17.60
N ASN A 2 54.70 -45.57 18.23
CA ASN A 2 54.25 -44.99 19.51
C ASN A 2 54.06 -43.47 19.23
N PHE A 3 52.96 -42.81 19.58
CA PHE A 3 52.63 -42.13 20.84
C PHE A 3 53.68 -41.13 21.38
N THR A 4 53.24 -39.86 21.47
CA THR A 4 53.68 -38.73 22.34
C THR A 4 54.98 -37.98 22.02
N CYS A 5 54.85 -36.67 21.72
CA CYS A 5 55.24 -35.63 22.68
C CYS A 5 54.73 -34.24 22.26
N LYS A 6 53.56 -33.90 22.78
CA LYS A 6 53.03 -32.54 22.96
C LYS A 6 54.01 -31.78 23.88
N ASN A 7 54.34 -30.52 23.57
CA ASN A 7 55.09 -29.53 24.38
C ASN A 7 56.44 -29.01 23.81
N VAL A 8 56.45 -28.49 22.59
CA VAL A 8 57.54 -27.59 22.15
C VAL A 8 56.94 -26.38 21.42
N LEU A 9 56.15 -25.59 22.14
CA LEU A 9 55.80 -24.24 21.67
C LEU A 9 55.56 -23.31 22.86
N PHE A 10 56.59 -23.17 23.68
CA PHE A 10 56.70 -22.06 24.62
C PHE A 10 58.12 -21.53 24.55
N THR A 11 58.22 -20.19 24.63
CA THR A 11 59.42 -19.34 24.77
C THR A 11 60.19 -19.00 23.50
N ILE A 12 59.79 -17.92 22.80
CA ILE A 12 60.69 -16.78 22.53
C ILE A 12 59.88 -15.49 22.70
N THR A 13 60.32 -14.68 23.65
CA THR A 13 59.79 -13.42 24.15
C THR A 13 60.25 -12.21 23.35
N LEU A 14 59.36 -11.20 23.26
CA LEU A 14 59.59 -9.74 23.38
C LEU A 14 60.84 -9.10 22.73
N VAL A 15 60.62 -8.16 21.81
CA VAL A 15 61.02 -6.73 21.87
C VAL A 15 60.93 -6.13 20.46
N SER A 16 60.02 -5.16 20.27
CA SER A 16 60.24 -3.89 19.55
C SER A 16 58.90 -3.14 19.43
N PHE A 17 58.57 -2.40 20.48
CA PHE A 17 57.74 -1.20 20.36
C PHE A 17 58.59 -0.11 19.72
N LEU A 18 58.00 0.64 18.77
CA LEU A 18 58.09 2.10 18.59
C LEU A 18 57.92 2.49 17.11
N LEU A 19 56.68 2.56 16.66
CA LEU A 19 56.25 3.55 15.66
C LEU A 19 54.85 4.04 16.04
N ILE A 20 54.80 4.96 17.01
CA ILE A 20 53.63 5.80 17.24
C ILE A 20 53.64 6.86 16.14
N GLY A 21 52.96 6.58 15.03
CA GLY A 21 52.56 7.60 14.07
C GLY A 21 51.22 8.18 14.50
N ASN A 22 51.21 9.43 14.97
CA ASN A 22 49.99 10.19 15.18
C ASN A 22 49.39 10.54 13.81
N ALA A 23 48.53 9.67 13.29
CA ALA A 23 47.50 10.07 12.35
C ALA A 23 46.24 10.35 13.16
N THR A 24 45.97 11.63 13.44
CA THR A 24 44.64 12.07 13.86
C THR A 24 43.71 11.88 12.66
N ALA A 25 43.13 10.69 12.55
CA ALA A 25 41.91 10.52 11.78
C ALA A 25 40.83 11.28 12.54
N GLU A 26 40.40 12.42 12.00
CA GLU A 26 39.16 13.06 12.42
C GLU A 26 38.03 12.04 12.21
N SER A 27 37.67 11.36 13.30
CA SER A 27 36.46 10.57 13.39
C SER A 27 35.29 11.53 13.33
N HIS A 28 34.77 11.78 12.14
CA HIS A 28 33.40 12.25 12.03
C HIS A 28 32.51 11.16 12.63
N ASP A 29 31.99 11.41 13.83
CA ASP A 29 30.93 10.61 14.44
C ASP A 29 29.74 10.61 13.46
N ILE A 30 29.66 9.56 12.65
CA ILE A 30 28.44 9.24 11.93
C ILE A 30 27.46 8.78 13.00
N HIS A 31 26.62 9.70 13.45
CA HIS A 31 25.51 9.40 14.34
C HIS A 31 24.52 8.51 13.59
N VAL A 32 24.75 7.21 13.58
CA VAL A 32 23.81 6.21 13.05
C VAL A 32 22.62 6.18 14.00
N VAL A 33 21.57 6.94 13.68
CA VAL A 33 20.28 6.83 14.37
C VAL A 33 19.72 5.45 14.05
N HIS A 34 19.74 4.56 15.03
CA HIS A 34 19.08 3.27 14.92
C HIS A 34 17.57 3.52 15.07
N HIS A 35 16.85 3.61 13.96
CA HIS A 35 15.39 3.71 13.98
C HIS A 35 14.80 2.37 14.39
N ASP A 36 13.89 2.39 15.37
CA ASP A 36 13.06 1.22 15.67
C ASP A 36 11.96 1.15 14.61
N LEU A 37 11.97 0.05 13.85
CA LEU A 37 11.08 -0.16 12.71
C LEU A 37 9.62 -0.28 13.10
N LYS A 38 9.38 -0.76 14.32
CA LYS A 38 8.01 -1.01 14.78
C LYS A 38 7.27 0.31 15.02
N PRO A 39 7.80 1.30 15.75
CA PRO A 39 7.23 2.64 15.84
C PRO A 39 6.96 3.32 14.49
N ASP A 40 7.87 3.18 13.51
CA ASP A 40 7.69 3.79 12.19
C ASP A 40 6.54 3.14 11.41
N LEU A 41 6.47 1.82 11.41
CA LEU A 41 5.37 1.07 10.79
C LEU A 41 4.03 1.41 11.44
N LEU A 42 3.97 1.44 12.77
CA LEU A 42 2.76 1.84 13.51
C LEU A 42 2.34 3.27 13.14
N ASN A 43 3.31 4.19 13.04
CA ASN A 43 3.04 5.58 12.65
C ASN A 43 2.57 5.74 11.21
N PHE A 44 3.04 4.88 10.31
CA PHE A 44 2.57 4.79 8.94
C PHE A 44 1.14 4.25 8.90
N CYS A 45 0.89 3.07 9.48
CA CYS A 45 -0.39 2.37 9.37
C CYS A 45 -1.54 3.02 10.16
N LYS A 46 -1.28 3.77 11.24
CA LYS A 46 -2.34 4.40 12.06
C LYS A 46 -3.24 5.38 11.29
N LYS A 47 -2.79 5.87 10.13
CA LYS A 47 -3.54 6.81 9.29
C LYS A 47 -4.48 6.11 8.31
N THR A 48 -4.41 4.78 8.21
CA THR A 48 -5.21 3.99 7.29
C THR A 48 -6.54 3.55 7.90
N SER A 49 -7.51 3.23 7.05
CA SER A 49 -8.84 2.76 7.41
C SER A 49 -8.82 1.44 8.19
N ASN A 50 -7.82 0.58 7.95
CA ASN A 50 -7.57 -0.64 8.69
C ASN A 50 -6.08 -0.76 9.07
N PRO A 51 -5.66 -0.13 10.18
CA PRO A 51 -4.25 -0.11 10.62
C PRO A 51 -3.68 -1.50 10.86
N THR A 52 -4.45 -2.39 11.47
CA THR A 52 -4.02 -3.77 11.74
C THR A 52 -3.71 -4.52 10.45
N LEU A 53 -4.56 -4.38 9.44
CA LEU A 53 -4.34 -5.03 8.13
C LEU A 53 -3.15 -4.40 7.39
N CYS A 54 -2.97 -3.07 7.49
CA CYS A 54 -1.79 -2.40 6.96
C CYS A 54 -0.51 -2.98 7.57
N GLU A 55 -0.46 -3.11 8.90
CA GLU A 55 0.70 -3.68 9.60
C GLU A 55 0.98 -5.10 9.13
N GLN A 56 -0.04 -5.96 9.10
CA GLN A 56 0.08 -7.35 8.65
C GLN A 56 0.56 -7.48 7.21
N THR A 57 0.16 -6.54 6.36
CA THR A 57 0.52 -6.52 4.94
C THR A 57 1.94 -6.03 4.73
N VAL A 58 2.36 -4.99 5.46
CA VAL A 58 3.63 -4.31 5.23
C VAL A 58 4.78 -4.97 6.01
N GLN A 59 4.54 -5.39 7.26
CA GLN A 59 5.56 -5.94 8.17
C GLN A 59 6.41 -7.07 7.56
N PRO A 60 5.85 -8.06 6.83
CA PRO A 60 6.64 -9.18 6.29
C PRO A 60 7.70 -8.75 5.27
N HIS A 61 7.56 -7.58 4.67
CA HIS A 61 8.44 -7.10 3.59
C HIS A 61 9.51 -6.12 4.08
N PHE A 62 9.48 -5.74 5.35
CA PHE A 62 10.43 -4.80 5.94
C PHE A 62 11.54 -5.52 6.72
N LEU A 63 12.70 -5.67 6.07
CA LEU A 63 13.97 -6.14 6.67
C LEU A 63 15.01 -5.02 6.83
N LYS A 64 14.73 -3.83 6.30
CA LYS A 64 15.63 -2.66 6.32
C LYS A 64 15.39 -1.82 7.57
N SER A 65 16.35 -0.99 7.97
CA SER A 65 16.31 -0.12 9.16
C SER A 65 15.46 1.16 9.03
N VAL A 66 14.92 1.46 7.85
CA VAL A 66 14.09 2.66 7.62
C VAL A 66 12.88 2.31 6.77
N LEU A 67 11.70 2.79 7.18
CA LEU A 67 10.46 2.68 6.42
C LEU A 67 10.41 3.73 5.30
N ASP A 68 10.24 3.28 4.07
CA ASP A 68 9.94 4.15 2.92
C ASP A 68 8.43 4.08 2.64
N PRO A 69 7.66 5.17 2.83
CA PRO A 69 6.21 5.19 2.63
C PRO A 69 5.76 4.80 1.21
N ILE A 70 6.55 5.11 0.17
CA ILE A 70 6.21 4.76 -1.21
C ILE A 70 6.38 3.25 -1.42
N VAL A 71 7.44 2.68 -0.84
CA VAL A 71 7.66 1.23 -0.89
C VAL A 71 6.59 0.49 -0.07
N ALA A 72 6.23 1.01 1.10
CA ALA A 72 5.16 0.45 1.93
C ALA A 72 3.80 0.46 1.21
N LEU A 73 3.44 1.59 0.56
CA LEU A 73 2.28 1.67 -0.33
C LEU A 73 2.33 0.62 -1.43
N GLY A 74 3.50 0.41 -2.05
CA GLY A 74 3.70 -0.60 -3.07
C GLY A 74 3.29 -2.01 -2.62
N PHE A 75 3.60 -2.38 -1.37
CA PHE A 75 3.20 -3.67 -0.80
C PHE A 75 1.69 -3.78 -0.58
N GLU A 76 1.02 -2.72 -0.12
CA GLU A 76 -0.45 -2.72 0.01
C GLU A 76 -1.16 -2.82 -1.35
N VAL A 77 -0.64 -2.12 -2.37
CA VAL A 77 -1.16 -2.18 -3.74
C VAL A 77 -0.98 -3.60 -4.32
N ASP A 78 0.16 -4.23 -4.08
CA ASP A 78 0.42 -5.61 -4.51
C ASP A 78 -0.46 -6.62 -3.75
N ALA A 79 -0.71 -6.41 -2.46
CA ALA A 79 -1.65 -7.23 -1.71
C ALA A 79 -3.08 -7.10 -2.25
N THR A 80 -3.49 -5.87 -2.60
CA THR A 80 -4.80 -5.62 -3.23
C THR A 80 -4.89 -6.33 -4.58
N LEU A 81 -3.83 -6.30 -5.39
CA LEU A 81 -3.75 -7.03 -6.67
C LEU A 81 -3.96 -8.53 -6.48
N VAL A 82 -3.25 -9.14 -5.53
CA VAL A 82 -3.38 -10.56 -5.21
C VAL A 82 -4.81 -10.89 -4.80
N GLN A 83 -5.43 -10.02 -4.00
CA GLN A 83 -6.78 -10.22 -3.52
C GLN A 83 -7.84 -10.10 -4.63
N ALA A 84 -7.64 -9.16 -5.57
CA ALA A 84 -8.46 -9.05 -6.77
C ALA A 84 -8.36 -10.30 -7.67
N GLN A 85 -7.15 -10.84 -7.82
CA GLN A 85 -6.94 -12.07 -8.59
C GLN A 85 -7.64 -13.27 -7.96
N LYS A 86 -7.60 -13.41 -6.63
CA LYS A 86 -8.32 -14.49 -5.92
C LYS A 86 -9.83 -14.40 -6.14
N ALA A 87 -10.42 -13.23 -5.96
CA ALA A 87 -11.84 -13.02 -6.20
C ALA A 87 -12.23 -13.34 -7.65
N LEU A 88 -11.41 -12.94 -8.63
CA LEU A 88 -11.65 -13.27 -10.05
C LEU A 88 -11.60 -14.78 -10.32
N VAL A 89 -10.70 -15.52 -9.64
CA VAL A 89 -10.69 -16.99 -9.69
C VAL A 89 -12.00 -17.56 -9.15
N VAL A 90 -12.47 -17.09 -7.99
CA VAL A 90 -13.73 -17.54 -7.40
C VAL A 90 -14.92 -17.24 -8.33
N ILE A 91 -14.99 -16.03 -8.91
CA ILE A 91 -16.01 -15.66 -9.91
C ILE A 91 -15.99 -16.67 -11.08
N GLY A 92 -14.81 -16.94 -11.63
CA GLY A 92 -14.64 -17.88 -12.73
C GLY A 92 -15.01 -19.32 -12.39
N GLU A 93 -14.85 -19.74 -11.14
CA GLU A 93 -15.33 -21.04 -10.65
C GLU A 93 -16.85 -21.09 -10.49
N LEU A 94 -17.46 -20.01 -9.97
CA LEU A 94 -18.90 -19.89 -9.78
C LEU A 94 -19.64 -19.88 -11.14
N LEU A 95 -19.11 -19.18 -12.14
CA LEU A 95 -19.67 -19.14 -13.51
C LEU A 95 -19.72 -20.52 -14.19
N LYS A 96 -18.84 -21.44 -13.79
CA LYS A 96 -18.80 -22.82 -14.32
C LYS A 96 -19.79 -23.75 -13.63
N LYS A 97 -20.39 -23.35 -12.49
CA LYS A 97 -21.32 -24.22 -11.75
C LYS A 97 -22.62 -24.39 -12.53
N PRO A 98 -23.05 -25.65 -12.79
CA PRO A 98 -24.34 -25.88 -13.41
C PRO A 98 -25.48 -25.52 -12.45
N GLY A 99 -26.61 -25.07 -12.98
CA GLY A 99 -27.83 -24.86 -12.20
C GLY A 99 -27.85 -23.59 -11.35
N ILE A 100 -26.93 -22.65 -11.55
CA ILE A 100 -27.05 -21.30 -10.97
C ILE A 100 -28.25 -20.56 -11.59
N SER A 101 -28.89 -19.69 -10.79
CA SER A 101 -29.99 -18.86 -11.27
C SER A 101 -29.49 -17.86 -12.33
N LYS A 102 -30.41 -17.38 -13.19
CA LYS A 102 -30.07 -16.37 -14.19
C LYS A 102 -29.54 -15.09 -13.53
N SER A 103 -30.20 -14.61 -12.47
CA SER A 103 -29.77 -13.42 -11.74
C SER A 103 -28.36 -13.59 -11.17
N PHE A 104 -28.07 -14.73 -10.54
CA PHE A 104 -26.73 -14.99 -10.01
C PHE A 104 -25.67 -15.01 -11.12
N LYS A 105 -25.98 -15.61 -12.27
CA LYS A 105 -25.07 -15.59 -13.43
C LYS A 105 -24.83 -14.17 -13.94
N ASP A 106 -25.89 -13.39 -14.14
CA ASP A 106 -25.80 -12.02 -14.65
C ASP A 106 -24.95 -11.14 -13.70
N SER A 107 -25.10 -11.29 -12.37
CA SER A 107 -24.26 -10.60 -11.37
C SER A 107 -22.80 -11.06 -11.39
N LEU A 108 -22.54 -12.36 -11.58
CA LEU A 108 -21.18 -12.88 -11.73
C LEU A 108 -20.49 -12.37 -13.00
N ASP A 109 -21.22 -12.27 -14.11
CA ASP A 109 -20.69 -11.71 -15.37
C ASP A 109 -20.33 -10.22 -15.18
N ILE A 110 -21.19 -9.44 -14.51
CA ILE A 110 -20.87 -8.04 -14.13
C ILE A 110 -19.61 -7.99 -13.28
N CYS A 111 -19.52 -8.82 -12.23
CA CYS A 111 -18.34 -8.86 -11.37
C CYS A 111 -17.08 -9.27 -12.12
N ASN A 112 -17.15 -10.22 -13.05
CA ASN A 112 -16.00 -10.60 -13.86
C ASN A 112 -15.44 -9.39 -14.64
N ASP A 113 -16.31 -8.60 -15.24
CA ASP A 113 -15.93 -7.39 -15.97
C ASP A 113 -15.37 -6.31 -15.03
N GLN A 114 -16.04 -6.06 -13.89
CA GLN A 114 -15.59 -5.09 -12.90
C GLN A 114 -14.23 -5.46 -12.30
N TYR A 115 -13.98 -6.73 -12.01
CA TYR A 115 -12.68 -7.19 -11.52
C TYR A 115 -11.60 -7.09 -12.60
N GLY A 116 -11.93 -7.24 -13.87
CA GLY A 116 -11.03 -6.87 -14.97
C GLY A 116 -10.61 -5.40 -14.90
N MET A 117 -11.57 -4.50 -14.73
CA MET A 117 -11.32 -3.06 -14.59
C MET A 117 -10.51 -2.72 -13.32
N ILE A 118 -10.74 -3.44 -12.21
CA ILE A 118 -9.92 -3.32 -10.99
C ILE A 118 -8.46 -3.63 -11.29
N LEU A 119 -8.15 -4.72 -11.98
CA LEU A 119 -6.77 -5.10 -12.30
C LEU A 119 -6.07 -4.03 -13.15
N ASP A 120 -6.77 -3.46 -14.13
CA ASP A 120 -6.26 -2.39 -14.98
C ASP A 120 -5.99 -1.10 -14.17
N SER A 121 -6.92 -0.68 -13.32
CA SER A 121 -6.74 0.50 -12.45
C SER A 121 -5.63 0.30 -11.41
N ILE A 122 -5.45 -0.90 -10.86
CA ILE A 122 -4.32 -1.21 -9.98
C ILE A 122 -3.00 -1.05 -10.74
N LYS A 123 -2.92 -1.55 -11.98
CA LYS A 123 -1.73 -1.38 -12.82
C LYS A 123 -1.42 0.10 -13.07
N LEU A 124 -2.43 0.88 -13.45
CA LEU A 124 -2.26 2.33 -13.69
C LEU A 124 -1.85 3.07 -12.40
N THR A 125 -2.37 2.65 -11.24
CA THR A 125 -1.93 3.19 -9.95
C THR A 125 -0.44 2.91 -9.73
N LYS A 126 0.04 1.69 -9.97
CA LYS A 126 1.46 1.36 -9.83
C LYS A 126 2.33 2.23 -10.73
N GLU A 127 1.92 2.44 -11.98
CA GLU A 127 2.61 3.35 -12.91
C GLU A 127 2.64 4.78 -12.37
N ALA A 128 1.52 5.29 -11.85
CA ALA A 128 1.44 6.63 -11.27
C ALA A 128 2.34 6.78 -10.01
N ILE A 129 2.36 5.78 -9.12
CA ILE A 129 3.22 5.76 -7.92
C ILE A 129 4.70 5.85 -8.31
N THR A 130 5.15 5.10 -9.32
CA THR A 130 6.56 5.17 -9.77
C THR A 130 6.97 6.55 -10.27
N LYS A 131 6.01 7.32 -10.78
CA LYS A 131 6.20 8.70 -11.26
C LYS A 131 5.90 9.76 -10.20
N ARG A 132 5.51 9.35 -8.99
CA ARG A 132 5.03 10.22 -7.89
C ARG A 132 3.83 11.08 -8.29
N TRP A 133 2.99 10.57 -9.18
CA TRP A 133 1.74 11.23 -9.60
C TRP A 133 0.61 10.82 -8.66
N PHE A 134 0.68 11.25 -7.40
CA PHE A 134 -0.25 10.79 -6.35
C PHE A 134 -1.71 11.18 -6.60
N HIS A 135 -1.95 12.32 -7.28
CA HIS A 135 -3.29 12.68 -7.74
C HIS A 135 -3.88 11.64 -8.70
N GLU A 136 -3.10 11.21 -9.70
CA GLU A 136 -3.49 10.19 -10.66
C GLU A 136 -3.65 8.83 -9.97
N ALA A 137 -2.69 8.46 -9.10
CA ALA A 137 -2.77 7.24 -8.31
C ALA A 137 -4.07 7.21 -7.48
N ARG A 138 -4.45 8.32 -6.85
CA ARG A 138 -5.69 8.42 -6.07
C ARG A 138 -6.93 8.27 -6.94
N SER A 139 -6.94 8.88 -8.12
CA SER A 139 -8.04 8.74 -9.08
C SER A 139 -8.21 7.29 -9.52
N GLN A 140 -7.13 6.62 -9.93
CA GLN A 140 -7.15 5.22 -10.35
C GLN A 140 -7.55 4.28 -9.21
N PHE A 141 -7.02 4.50 -8.00
CA PHE A 141 -7.40 3.66 -6.86
C PHE A 141 -8.82 3.92 -6.36
N SER A 142 -9.36 5.13 -6.54
CA SER A 142 -10.78 5.40 -6.27
C SER A 142 -11.69 4.65 -7.26
N ALA A 143 -11.22 4.44 -8.49
CA ALA A 143 -11.92 3.61 -9.47
C ALA A 143 -11.95 2.14 -9.04
N VAL A 144 -10.86 1.60 -8.46
CA VAL A 144 -10.84 0.23 -7.88
C VAL A 144 -12.00 0.03 -6.90
N ILE A 145 -12.18 0.97 -5.96
CA ILE A 145 -13.27 0.90 -4.98
C ILE A 145 -14.64 1.01 -5.66
N SER A 146 -14.77 1.86 -6.67
CA SER A 146 -16.03 2.04 -7.41
C SER A 146 -16.43 0.78 -8.19
N TYR A 147 -15.49 0.14 -8.88
CA TYR A 147 -15.72 -1.12 -9.59
C TYR A 147 -16.04 -2.27 -8.63
N HIS A 148 -15.37 -2.33 -7.49
CA HIS A 148 -15.71 -3.27 -6.42
C HIS A 148 -17.16 -3.07 -5.95
N SER A 149 -17.57 -1.83 -5.66
CA SER A 149 -18.94 -1.52 -5.24
C SER A 149 -19.95 -1.88 -6.32
N ALA A 150 -19.69 -1.57 -7.60
CA ALA A 150 -20.58 -1.95 -8.70
C ALA A 150 -20.77 -3.48 -8.80
N CYS A 151 -19.72 -4.27 -8.56
CA CYS A 151 -19.84 -5.72 -8.46
C CYS A 151 -20.75 -6.12 -7.30
N LYS A 152 -20.53 -5.58 -6.09
CA LYS A 152 -21.36 -5.86 -4.91
C LYS A 152 -22.82 -5.47 -5.11
N ASP A 153 -23.08 -4.31 -5.68
CA ASP A 153 -24.43 -3.78 -5.94
C ASP A 153 -25.20 -4.63 -6.96
N SER A 154 -24.49 -5.32 -7.86
CA SER A 154 -25.14 -6.25 -8.81
C SER A 154 -25.82 -7.44 -8.12
N PHE A 155 -25.55 -7.68 -6.83
CA PHE A 155 -26.18 -8.72 -6.01
C PHE A 155 -27.35 -8.21 -5.16
N GLU A 156 -27.82 -6.97 -5.37
CA GLU A 156 -29.02 -6.47 -4.70
C GLU A 156 -30.23 -7.40 -4.96
N GLY A 157 -30.89 -7.86 -3.89
CA GLY A 157 -31.98 -8.84 -3.93
C GLY A 157 -31.54 -10.30 -4.01
N ILE A 158 -30.24 -10.59 -4.09
CA ILE A 158 -29.62 -11.93 -4.03
C ILE A 158 -28.36 -11.91 -3.13
N GLU A 159 -28.41 -11.20 -2.01
CA GLU A 159 -27.26 -10.97 -1.13
C GLU A 159 -26.70 -12.27 -0.53
N LYS A 160 -27.53 -13.30 -0.44
CA LYS A 160 -27.09 -14.62 0.02
C LYS A 160 -26.08 -15.24 -0.94
N GLU A 161 -26.25 -15.06 -2.24
CA GLU A 161 -25.33 -15.52 -3.27
C GLU A 161 -23.99 -14.76 -3.21
N TYR A 162 -24.01 -13.46 -2.89
CA TYR A 162 -22.79 -12.66 -2.71
C TYR A 162 -21.89 -13.19 -1.59
N SER A 163 -22.43 -13.90 -0.58
CA SER A 163 -21.63 -14.50 0.49
C SER A 163 -20.54 -15.46 0.00
N LEU A 164 -20.67 -15.99 -1.23
CA LEU A 164 -19.68 -16.84 -1.89
C LEU A 164 -18.43 -16.07 -2.36
N LEU A 165 -18.52 -14.74 -2.47
CA LEU A 165 -17.44 -13.82 -2.87
C LEU A 165 -17.01 -12.88 -1.74
N ALA A 166 -17.85 -12.71 -0.71
CA ALA A 166 -17.71 -11.68 0.31
C ALA A 166 -16.34 -11.68 1.00
N HIS A 167 -15.76 -12.85 1.32
CA HIS A 167 -14.45 -12.90 1.98
C HIS A 167 -13.36 -12.21 1.16
N ASP A 168 -13.24 -12.59 -0.11
CA ASP A 168 -12.19 -12.04 -0.97
C ASP A 168 -12.49 -10.60 -1.39
N SER A 169 -13.77 -10.27 -1.57
CA SER A 169 -14.22 -8.92 -1.93
C SER A 169 -14.02 -7.92 -0.79
N ASP A 170 -14.39 -8.27 0.43
CA ASP A 170 -14.23 -7.41 1.60
C ASP A 170 -12.75 -7.19 1.93
N ALA A 171 -11.91 -8.22 1.77
CA ALA A 171 -10.46 -8.09 1.93
C ALA A 171 -9.86 -7.11 0.91
N LEU A 172 -10.29 -7.17 -0.36
CA LEU A 172 -9.90 -6.20 -1.39
C LEU A 172 -10.31 -4.78 -1.00
N PHE A 173 -11.55 -4.60 -0.56
CA PHE A 173 -12.07 -3.30 -0.17
C PHE A 173 -11.28 -2.69 1.00
N GLN A 174 -10.94 -3.50 2.01
CA GLN A 174 -10.15 -3.05 3.16
C GLN A 174 -8.73 -2.67 2.77
N LEU A 175 -8.03 -3.51 1.99
CA LEU A 175 -6.71 -3.19 1.47
C LEU A 175 -6.73 -1.94 0.60
N GLY A 176 -7.78 -1.80 -0.21
CA GLY A 176 -7.91 -0.65 -1.08
C GLY A 176 -8.23 0.66 -0.37
N GLY A 177 -8.97 0.60 0.73
CA GLY A 177 -9.14 1.72 1.65
C GLY A 177 -7.80 2.19 2.21
N ASN A 178 -6.96 1.27 2.70
CA ASN A 178 -5.63 1.60 3.18
C ASN A 178 -4.75 2.25 2.10
N CYS A 179 -4.78 1.72 0.88
CA CYS A 179 -4.05 2.30 -0.25
C CYS A 179 -4.49 3.74 -0.52
N LEU A 180 -5.80 4.03 -0.51
CA LEU A 180 -6.32 5.37 -0.73
C LEU A 180 -5.88 6.36 0.36
N ASP A 181 -5.95 5.94 1.62
CA ASP A 181 -5.51 6.78 2.75
C ASP A 181 -4.02 7.10 2.66
N THR A 182 -3.21 6.10 2.34
CA THR A 182 -1.77 6.25 2.17
C THR A 182 -1.44 7.14 0.97
N ILE A 183 -2.11 6.97 -0.18
CA ILE A 183 -1.93 7.83 -1.35
C ILE A 183 -2.31 9.28 -1.01
N ALA A 184 -3.39 9.50 -0.28
CA ALA A 184 -3.82 10.83 0.14
C ALA A 184 -2.79 11.49 1.08
N ASP A 185 -2.23 10.75 2.04
CA ASP A 185 -1.17 11.25 2.92
C ASP A 185 0.10 11.64 2.13
N LEU A 186 0.46 10.87 1.09
CA LEU A 186 1.57 11.17 0.19
C LEU A 186 1.30 12.39 -0.70
N GLU A 187 0.11 12.50 -1.29
CA GLU A 187 -0.32 13.66 -2.08
C GLU A 187 -0.23 14.95 -1.23
N ASN A 188 -0.74 14.90 0.00
CA ASN A 188 -0.69 16.03 0.94
C ASN A 188 0.74 16.37 1.39
N SER A 189 1.63 15.37 1.47
CA SER A 189 3.03 15.57 1.86
C SER A 189 3.86 16.23 0.76
N GLU A 190 3.48 16.05 -0.51
CA GLU A 190 4.14 16.66 -1.67
C GLU A 190 3.49 17.96 -2.17
N ALA A 191 2.26 18.26 -1.74
CA ALA A 191 1.59 19.51 -2.05
C ALA A 191 2.43 20.72 -1.57
N PRO A 192 2.53 21.81 -2.36
CA PRO A 192 3.22 23.02 -1.92
C PRO A 192 2.61 23.55 -0.63
N LYS A 193 3.40 23.62 0.45
CA LYS A 193 2.95 24.13 1.77
C LYS A 193 2.58 25.63 1.79
N ASN A 194 2.56 26.28 0.62
CA ASN A 194 2.31 27.71 0.43
C ASN A 194 1.18 27.92 -0.58
N GLU A 195 0.00 27.34 -0.36
CA GLU A 195 -1.21 27.94 -0.92
C GLU A 195 -1.55 29.17 -0.06
N VAL A 196 -1.25 30.35 -0.60
CA VAL A 196 -1.78 31.62 -0.08
C VAL A 196 -3.30 31.48 0.00
N PRO A 197 -3.96 31.90 1.11
CA PRO A 197 -5.42 31.81 1.21
C PRO A 197 -6.06 32.40 -0.04
N MET A 198 -6.87 31.60 -0.74
CA MET A 198 -7.70 32.09 -1.84
C MET A 198 -8.47 33.31 -1.34
N THR A 199 -8.14 34.50 -1.88
CA THR A 199 -8.98 35.67 -1.72
C THR A 199 -10.36 35.35 -2.27
N PRO A 200 -11.45 35.66 -1.55
CA PRO A 200 -12.80 35.39 -2.01
C PRO A 200 -13.00 36.04 -3.38
N SER A 201 -13.51 35.26 -4.33
CA SER A 201 -13.87 35.78 -5.65
C SER A 201 -14.92 36.89 -5.48
N PRO A 202 -14.83 38.01 -6.23
CA PRO A 202 -15.85 39.04 -6.18
C PRO A 202 -17.22 38.46 -6.55
N PRO A 203 -18.30 38.94 -5.92
CA PRO A 203 -19.64 38.42 -6.17
C PRO A 203 -20.02 38.54 -7.65
N SER A 204 -20.57 37.45 -8.17
CA SER A 204 -21.09 37.36 -9.55
C SER A 204 -22.15 38.43 -9.81
N LEU A 205 -22.02 39.13 -10.94
CA LEU A 205 -22.91 40.20 -11.41
C LEU A 205 -24.33 39.72 -11.80
N PHE A 206 -24.62 38.43 -11.69
CA PHE A 206 -25.86 37.82 -12.19
C PHE A 206 -26.82 37.30 -11.11
N SER A 207 -26.60 37.58 -9.82
CA SER A 207 -27.49 37.10 -8.74
C SER A 207 -28.83 37.85 -8.60
N ASN A 208 -29.13 38.85 -9.42
CA ASN A 208 -30.39 39.59 -9.35
C ASN A 208 -31.21 39.44 -10.64
N VAL A 209 -31.79 38.26 -10.86
CA VAL A 209 -32.97 38.11 -11.72
C VAL A 209 -34.09 37.54 -10.86
N ILE A 210 -34.87 38.43 -10.25
CA ILE A 210 -36.16 38.09 -9.65
C ILE A 210 -37.13 37.91 -10.81
N GLY A 211 -37.47 36.65 -11.12
CA GLY A 211 -38.51 36.33 -12.08
C GLY A 211 -39.88 36.65 -11.49
N THR A 212 -40.59 37.61 -12.09
CA THR A 212 -42.04 37.76 -11.89
C THR A 212 -42.75 36.78 -12.81
N LEU A 213 -43.49 35.83 -12.24
CA LEU A 213 -44.37 34.90 -12.96
C LEU A 213 -45.64 35.64 -13.46
N PRO A 214 -46.08 35.44 -14.70
CA PRO A 214 -47.47 35.66 -15.11
C PRO A 214 -48.39 34.49 -14.73
#